data_AF-A0A1Y4APM8-F1
#
_entry.id   AF-A0A1Y4APM8-F1
#
_cell.length_a   1.000
_cell.length_b   1.000
_cell.length_c   1.000
_cell.angle_alpha   90.00
_cell.angle_beta   90.00
_cell.angle_gamma   90.00
#
_symmetry.space_group_name_H-M   'P 1'
#
loop_
_entity.id
_entity.type
_entity.pdbx_description
1 polymer ?
#
loop_
_entity_poly.entity_id
_entity_poly.type
_entity_poly.pdbx_seq_one_letter_code
_entity_poly.pdbx_strand_id
1 'polypeptide(L)'
;MTAQGVSAQELNKKVASDEYVRNSVCLMMMEDASVPQKDVLREAFLNAEWNPKYNDQNIETSLRVIDPTAYTLTADDEAAFNLACTPTEQYLNILETGGTAPKQTYYNETMNQILRQLMATQTQTVDTVIKLNVARLANKYLLENHVAKRLADGWFLGPDGQYTDSTVLERGMLNVSADESEVAAATEAGSHYLMRQIDLSELVGNTFVVVTRFGYKAKDALVADIMLPMYAAAEFDSSGYGKMALKVAEMGVKAGLGAGYYVTVDSYLFRLRWNDAIAERFNELWDNETGAFNMDAYNASDLFSLQFIGNERAWAKTKAGVFTDKSENELIRLAAADAVDGVLAKFERKYDEFKTKTPLIVHETTDKKGRPTRTYAARIGTRDGLEGGEVFEVLEKKIVMKDSVERVSYVKKGELTVDKKNVWDNSYSTEAGAPSEEAKTGETLLVGKSKDAYYEGLLLRMKTKKK
;
A
#
# COMPACT_ATOMS: atom_id res chain seq x y z
N MET A 1 8.73 -47.14 -17.59
CA MET A 1 8.90 -46.02 -18.55
C MET A 1 9.47 -44.85 -17.77
N THR A 2 10.60 -44.31 -18.24
CA THR A 2 11.35 -43.23 -17.62
C THR A 2 10.50 -41.96 -17.54
N ALA A 3 10.21 -41.50 -16.32
CA ALA A 3 9.69 -40.18 -16.05
C ALA A 3 10.76 -39.15 -16.45
N GLN A 4 10.56 -38.50 -17.59
CA GLN A 4 11.34 -37.32 -17.95
C GLN A 4 10.90 -36.21 -17.01
N GLY A 5 11.84 -35.73 -16.19
CA GLY A 5 11.62 -34.59 -15.32
C GLY A 5 11.32 -33.37 -16.18
N VAL A 6 10.08 -32.88 -16.06
CA VAL A 6 9.67 -31.57 -16.56
C VAL A 6 10.49 -30.53 -15.81
N SER A 7 11.23 -29.70 -16.53
CA SER A 7 12.08 -28.69 -15.88
C SER A 7 11.20 -27.55 -15.32
N ALA A 8 11.64 -26.88 -14.26
CA ALA A 8 10.95 -25.72 -13.68
C ALA A 8 10.64 -24.60 -14.70
N GLN A 9 11.30 -24.59 -15.87
CA GLN A 9 11.00 -23.68 -16.98
C GLN A 9 9.68 -23.98 -17.70
N GLU A 10 9.19 -25.22 -17.69
CA GLU A 10 7.93 -25.60 -18.34
C GLU A 10 6.72 -25.35 -17.43
N LEU A 11 6.89 -25.44 -16.12
CA LEU A 11 5.88 -25.09 -15.10
C LEU A 11 5.53 -23.58 -15.10
N ASN A 12 6.43 -22.72 -15.58
CA ASN A 12 6.28 -21.26 -15.58
C ASN A 12 5.50 -20.69 -16.79
N LYS A 13 5.13 -21.51 -17.78
CA LYS A 13 4.49 -21.03 -19.03
C LYS A 13 2.99 -20.74 -18.94
N LYS A 14 2.32 -21.11 -17.84
CA LYS A 14 0.86 -20.94 -17.67
C LYS A 14 0.44 -19.78 -16.76
N VAL A 15 1.38 -19.09 -16.10
CA VAL A 15 1.07 -17.81 -15.44
C VAL A 15 1.35 -16.73 -16.48
N ALA A 16 0.30 -16.05 -16.95
CA ALA A 16 0.43 -14.95 -17.88
C ALA A 16 1.48 -13.96 -17.35
N SER A 17 2.44 -13.60 -18.21
CA SER A 17 3.69 -12.88 -17.94
C SER A 17 3.53 -11.48 -17.33
N ASP A 18 2.31 -11.04 -17.02
CA ASP A 18 1.95 -9.63 -16.84
C ASP A 18 1.18 -9.35 -15.52
N GLU A 19 0.92 -10.36 -14.67
CA GLU A 19 0.10 -10.16 -13.47
C GLU A 19 0.92 -9.94 -12.18
N TYR A 20 0.68 -8.80 -11.52
CA TYR A 20 1.24 -8.48 -10.21
C TYR A 20 0.76 -9.46 -9.14
N VAL A 21 1.62 -9.78 -8.17
CA VAL A 21 1.15 -10.33 -6.89
C VAL A 21 0.74 -9.13 -6.04
N ARG A 22 -0.58 -8.93 -5.98
CA ARG A 22 -1.23 -7.72 -5.46
C ARG A 22 -1.59 -7.86 -3.99
N ASN A 23 -1.52 -6.73 -3.28
CA ASN A 23 -2.21 -6.55 -2.02
C ASN A 23 -3.61 -5.99 -2.27
N SER A 24 -4.55 -6.26 -1.38
CA SER A 24 -5.93 -5.75 -1.51
C SER A 24 -6.06 -4.46 -0.72
N VAL A 25 -6.57 -3.39 -1.35
CA VAL A 25 -6.56 -2.04 -0.75
C VAL A 25 -7.96 -1.44 -0.81
N CYS A 26 -8.39 -0.89 0.32
CA CYS A 26 -9.54 0.00 0.43
C CYS A 26 -9.03 1.42 0.67
N LEU A 27 -9.37 2.35 -0.22
CA LEU A 27 -9.04 3.76 -0.06
C LEU A 27 -10.22 4.49 0.57
N MET A 28 -9.94 5.26 1.62
CA MET A 28 -10.91 6.15 2.27
C MET A 28 -10.36 7.56 2.37
N MET A 29 -11.24 8.55 2.28
CA MET A 29 -10.92 9.96 2.45
C MET A 29 -11.43 10.45 3.81
N MET A 30 -10.59 11.16 4.55
CA MET A 30 -11.03 11.98 5.66
C MET A 30 -11.12 13.43 5.22
N GLU A 31 -12.31 14.00 5.37
CA GLU A 31 -12.60 15.35 4.96
C GLU A 31 -11.94 16.38 5.86
N ASP A 32 -11.68 17.55 5.29
CA ASP A 32 -11.30 18.71 6.06
C ASP A 32 -12.02 19.92 5.49
N ALA A 33 -13.02 20.39 6.23
CA ALA A 33 -13.85 21.52 5.81
C ALA A 33 -13.06 22.82 5.65
N SER A 34 -11.87 22.92 6.25
CA SER A 34 -11.00 24.10 6.14
C SER A 34 -10.16 24.12 4.87
N VAL A 35 -10.06 22.99 4.14
CA VAL A 35 -9.22 22.88 2.95
C VAL A 35 -9.88 23.57 1.76
N PRO A 36 -9.17 24.51 1.09
CA PRO A 36 -9.64 25.08 -0.16
C PRO A 36 -9.85 23.98 -1.22
N GLN A 37 -10.83 24.15 -2.10
CA GLN A 37 -11.11 23.18 -3.18
C GLN A 37 -11.51 21.78 -2.68
N LYS A 38 -12.03 21.66 -1.45
CA LYS A 38 -12.43 20.38 -0.85
C LYS A 38 -13.35 19.53 -1.74
N ASP A 39 -14.30 20.13 -2.43
CA ASP A 39 -15.27 19.40 -3.25
C ASP A 39 -14.59 18.83 -4.51
N VAL A 40 -13.65 19.58 -5.09
CA VAL A 40 -12.81 19.12 -6.21
C VAL A 40 -11.91 17.97 -5.77
N LEU A 41 -11.32 18.05 -4.58
CA LEU A 41 -10.48 16.98 -4.02
C LEU A 41 -11.29 15.73 -3.69
N ARG A 42 -12.50 15.89 -3.14
CA ARG A 42 -13.43 14.78 -2.88
C ARG A 42 -13.81 14.09 -4.19
N GLU A 43 -14.18 14.86 -5.20
CA GLU A 43 -14.51 14.31 -6.52
C GLU A 43 -13.29 13.64 -7.17
N ALA A 44 -12.09 14.22 -7.02
CA ALA A 44 -10.85 13.61 -7.50
C ALA A 44 -10.63 12.24 -6.86
N PHE A 45 -10.78 12.15 -5.54
CA PHE A 45 -10.56 10.92 -4.79
C PHE A 45 -11.55 9.81 -5.17
N LEU A 46 -12.84 10.14 -5.31
CA LEU A 46 -13.88 9.16 -5.61
C LEU A 46 -13.81 8.63 -7.05
N ASN A 47 -13.28 9.44 -7.98
CA ASN A 47 -13.22 9.11 -9.40
C ASN A 47 -11.80 8.84 -9.92
N ALA A 48 -10.80 8.75 -9.03
CA ALA A 48 -9.43 8.42 -9.44
C ALA A 48 -9.40 7.04 -10.09
N GLU A 49 -8.62 6.92 -11.17
CA GLU A 49 -8.39 5.61 -11.80
C GLU A 49 -7.63 4.69 -10.82
N TRP A 50 -8.09 3.44 -10.74
CA TRP A 50 -7.52 2.46 -9.84
C TRP A 50 -6.10 2.06 -10.27
N ASN A 51 -5.17 2.03 -9.30
CA ASN A 51 -3.80 1.61 -9.56
C ASN A 51 -3.74 0.07 -9.70
N PRO A 52 -3.37 -0.48 -10.88
CA PRO A 52 -3.46 -1.91 -11.18
C PRO A 52 -2.50 -2.82 -10.38
N LYS A 53 -1.60 -2.25 -9.57
CA LYS A 53 -0.76 -3.00 -8.62
C LYS A 53 -1.50 -3.53 -7.41
N TYR A 54 -2.70 -3.02 -7.15
CA TYR A 54 -3.51 -3.41 -6.00
C TYR A 54 -4.81 -4.05 -6.46
N ASN A 55 -5.36 -4.98 -5.67
CA ASN A 55 -6.74 -5.39 -5.86
C ASN A 55 -7.66 -4.33 -5.24
N ASP A 56 -8.73 -3.98 -5.94
CA ASP A 56 -9.76 -3.11 -5.39
C ASP A 56 -10.54 -3.88 -4.30
N GLN A 57 -10.41 -3.41 -3.06
CA GLN A 57 -11.18 -3.86 -1.90
C GLN A 57 -12.01 -2.72 -1.31
N ASN A 58 -12.35 -1.72 -2.13
CA ASN A 58 -13.19 -0.61 -1.71
C ASN A 58 -14.56 -1.13 -1.25
N ILE A 59 -15.00 -0.60 -0.11
CA ILE A 59 -16.36 -0.78 0.39
C ILE A 59 -17.31 0.22 -0.28
N GLU A 60 -18.59 0.16 0.08
CA GLU A 60 -19.64 1.09 -0.31
C GLU A 60 -19.16 2.55 -0.32
N THR A 61 -19.38 3.27 -1.42
CA THR A 61 -18.90 4.64 -1.62
C THR A 61 -19.36 5.60 -0.51
N SER A 62 -20.56 5.41 0.05
CA SER A 62 -21.09 6.19 1.16
C SER A 62 -20.27 6.09 2.45
N LEU A 63 -19.48 5.03 2.62
CA LEU A 63 -18.62 4.83 3.77
C LEU A 63 -17.17 5.24 3.53
N ARG A 64 -16.79 5.57 2.28
CA ARG A 64 -15.42 5.92 1.90
C ARG A 64 -15.04 7.38 2.18
N VAL A 65 -16.00 8.22 2.59
CA VAL A 65 -15.76 9.63 2.93
C VAL A 65 -16.14 9.85 4.40
N ILE A 66 -15.15 10.18 5.21
CA ILE A 66 -15.26 10.39 6.65
C ILE A 66 -15.39 11.88 6.94
N ASP A 67 -16.50 12.31 7.51
CA ASP A 67 -16.63 13.64 8.11
C ASP A 67 -16.07 13.59 9.55
N PRO A 68 -14.87 14.13 9.82
CA PRO A 68 -14.30 14.06 11.16
C PRO A 68 -15.06 14.93 12.18
N THR A 69 -15.87 15.90 11.74
CA THR A 69 -16.60 16.79 12.65
C THR A 69 -17.75 16.09 13.36
N ALA A 70 -18.21 14.95 12.82
CA ALA A 70 -19.21 14.09 13.45
C ALA A 70 -18.65 13.29 14.65
N TYR A 71 -17.33 13.29 14.86
CA TYR A 71 -16.66 12.44 15.85
C TYR A 71 -15.96 13.27 16.93
N THR A 72 -16.24 12.93 18.19
CA THR A 72 -15.47 13.41 19.35
C THR A 72 -14.69 12.25 19.95
N LEU A 73 -13.40 12.43 20.20
CA LEU A 73 -12.55 11.40 20.81
C LEU A 73 -12.74 11.32 22.32
N THR A 74 -12.84 10.10 22.83
CA THR A 74 -12.96 9.75 24.24
C THR A 74 -11.73 8.97 24.72
N ALA A 75 -11.66 8.67 26.02
CA ALA A 75 -10.62 7.81 26.56
C ALA A 75 -10.71 6.36 26.03
N ASP A 76 -11.92 5.88 25.76
CA ASP A 76 -12.15 4.55 25.20
C ASP A 76 -11.67 4.48 23.74
N ASP A 77 -11.87 5.55 22.96
CA ASP A 77 -11.34 5.64 21.59
C ASP A 77 -9.80 5.62 21.58
N GLU A 78 -9.16 6.27 22.56
CA GLU A 78 -7.72 6.19 22.74
C GLU A 78 -7.27 4.78 23.12
N ALA A 79 -7.97 4.10 24.04
CA ALA A 79 -7.66 2.72 24.41
C ALA A 79 -7.83 1.75 23.23
N ALA A 80 -8.90 1.91 22.45
CA ALA A 80 -9.15 1.12 21.24
C ALA A 80 -8.07 1.34 20.18
N PHE A 81 -7.63 2.58 19.98
CA PHE A 81 -6.51 2.85 19.07
C PHE A 81 -5.19 2.26 19.58
N ASN A 82 -4.90 2.37 20.89
CA ASN A 82 -3.72 1.77 21.48
C ASN A 82 -3.69 0.26 21.26
N LEU A 83 -4.85 -0.39 21.37
CA LEU A 83 -5.02 -1.81 21.07
C LEU A 83 -4.85 -2.11 19.58
N ALA A 84 -5.37 -1.26 18.68
CA ALA A 84 -5.16 -1.40 17.23
C ALA A 84 -3.67 -1.32 16.84
N CYS A 85 -2.84 -0.61 17.60
CA CYS A 85 -1.40 -0.52 17.35
C CYS A 85 -0.59 -1.77 17.75
N THR A 86 -1.17 -2.73 18.48
CA THR A 86 -0.43 -3.92 18.90
C THR A 86 -0.32 -4.95 17.75
N PRO A 87 0.75 -5.78 17.70
CA PRO A 87 0.79 -6.95 16.83
C PRO A 87 -0.37 -7.91 17.09
N THR A 88 -0.78 -8.70 16.10
CA THR A 88 -1.97 -9.57 16.18
C THR A 88 -1.96 -10.52 17.35
N GLU A 89 -0.83 -11.18 17.65
CA GLU A 89 -0.76 -12.08 18.81
C GLU A 89 -0.97 -11.34 20.14
N GLN A 90 -0.39 -10.15 20.27
CA GLN A 90 -0.58 -9.32 21.47
C GLN A 90 -2.01 -8.80 21.56
N TYR A 91 -2.64 -8.43 20.44
CA TYR A 91 -4.04 -8.04 20.38
C TYR A 91 -4.96 -9.13 20.93
N LEU A 92 -4.80 -10.36 20.43
CA LEU A 92 -5.60 -11.51 20.86
C LEU A 92 -5.38 -11.82 22.35
N ASN A 93 -4.12 -11.84 22.80
CA ASN A 93 -3.80 -12.06 24.21
C ASN A 93 -4.43 -11.01 25.13
N ILE A 94 -4.44 -9.73 24.74
CA ILE A 94 -5.06 -8.66 25.53
C ILE A 94 -6.58 -8.87 25.64
N LEU A 95 -7.24 -9.26 24.55
CA LEU A 95 -8.68 -9.56 24.56
C LEU A 95 -9.02 -10.74 25.48
N GLU A 96 -8.22 -11.81 25.45
CA GLU A 96 -8.43 -12.99 26.29
C GLU A 96 -8.17 -12.72 27.77
N THR A 97 -7.15 -11.92 28.09
CA THR A 97 -6.70 -11.70 29.48
C THR A 97 -7.32 -10.47 30.15
N GLY A 98 -8.01 -9.61 29.39
CA GLY A 98 -8.48 -8.31 29.87
C GLY A 98 -7.34 -7.33 30.18
N GLY A 99 -6.18 -7.49 29.51
CA GLY A 99 -5.01 -6.64 29.68
C GLY A 99 -5.20 -5.20 29.16
N THR A 100 -4.16 -4.37 29.30
CA THR A 100 -4.15 -3.00 28.73
C THR A 100 -3.09 -2.86 27.65
N ALA A 101 -3.46 -2.22 26.54
CA ALA A 101 -2.53 -1.94 25.46
C ALA A 101 -1.58 -0.78 25.82
N PRO A 102 -0.31 -0.81 25.36
CA PRO A 102 0.62 0.29 25.58
C PRO A 102 0.10 1.60 24.98
N LYS A 103 0.17 2.68 25.76
CA LYS A 103 -0.22 4.02 25.29
C LYS A 103 0.66 4.46 24.12
N GLN A 104 0.02 4.86 23.04
CA GLN A 104 0.69 5.37 21.86
C GLN A 104 1.00 6.85 22.01
N THR A 105 2.26 7.21 21.76
CA THR A 105 2.72 8.59 21.71
C THR A 105 3.52 8.79 20.43
N TYR A 106 3.20 9.83 19.66
CA TYR A 106 3.90 10.12 18.40
C TYR A 106 5.28 10.76 18.66
N TYR A 107 5.34 11.65 19.66
CA TYR A 107 6.57 12.15 20.26
C TYR A 107 6.45 12.14 21.79
N ASN A 108 7.59 12.21 22.48
CA ASN A 108 7.60 12.42 23.93
C ASN A 108 6.97 13.79 24.28
N GLU A 109 6.53 13.95 25.54
CA GLU A 109 5.78 15.15 25.96
C GLU A 109 6.59 16.44 25.78
N THR A 110 7.90 16.41 26.03
CA THR A 110 8.79 17.57 25.85
C THR A 110 8.81 18.05 24.39
N MET A 111 8.94 17.12 23.44
CA MET A 111 8.88 17.44 22.01
C MET A 111 7.50 17.94 21.59
N ASN A 112 6.42 17.36 22.13
CA ASN A 112 5.06 17.84 21.87
C ASN A 112 4.88 19.29 22.36
N GLN A 113 5.43 19.64 23.52
CA GLN A 113 5.39 21.02 24.04
C GLN A 113 6.15 21.99 23.15
N ILE A 114 7.35 21.62 22.69
CA ILE A 114 8.13 22.44 21.75
C ILE A 114 7.38 22.65 20.45
N LEU A 115 6.79 21.59 19.89
CA LEU A 115 5.95 21.69 18.70
C LEU A 115 4.78 22.64 18.94
N ARG A 116 4.06 22.54 20.07
CA ARG A 116 2.97 23.48 20.40
C ARG A 116 3.45 24.95 20.45
N GLN A 117 4.64 25.20 21.00
CA GLN A 117 5.20 26.56 21.10
C GLN A 117 5.63 27.13 19.74
N LEU A 118 6.35 26.35 18.92
CA LEU A 118 6.74 26.75 17.56
C LEU A 118 5.53 27.04 16.66
N MET A 119 4.39 26.46 16.99
CA MET A 119 3.15 26.61 16.24
C MET A 119 2.32 27.78 16.72
N ALA A 120 2.41 28.18 17.99
CA ALA A 120 1.78 29.41 18.46
C ALA A 120 2.40 30.67 17.80
N THR A 121 3.62 30.58 17.29
CA THR A 121 4.34 31.67 16.64
C THR A 121 4.19 31.70 15.12
N GLN A 122 3.71 30.62 14.52
CA GLN A 122 3.33 30.54 13.11
C GLN A 122 1.80 30.66 13.02
N THR A 123 1.25 31.38 12.04
CA THR A 123 -0.22 31.50 11.85
C THR A 123 -0.84 30.21 11.30
N GLN A 124 -0.43 29.07 11.84
CA GLN A 124 -0.83 27.73 11.43
C GLN A 124 -1.03 26.89 12.69
N THR A 125 -2.05 26.05 12.69
CA THR A 125 -2.28 25.02 13.72
C THR A 125 -1.57 23.74 13.28
N VAL A 126 -0.74 23.09 14.11
CA VAL A 126 -0.20 21.75 13.79
C VAL A 126 -0.71 20.73 14.77
N ASP A 127 -1.28 19.62 14.32
CA ASP A 127 -0.84 18.61 13.34
C ASP A 127 0.04 17.48 13.91
N THR A 128 0.47 17.55 15.17
CA THR A 128 1.01 16.37 15.88
C THR A 128 0.02 15.78 16.87
N VAL A 129 -0.65 16.64 17.65
CA VAL A 129 -1.91 16.28 18.31
C VAL A 129 -2.97 15.93 17.26
N ILE A 130 -2.99 16.62 16.10
CA ILE A 130 -3.95 16.28 15.03
C ILE A 130 -3.54 15.00 14.30
N LYS A 131 -2.26 14.68 14.02
CA LYS A 131 -1.92 13.38 13.38
C LYS A 131 -2.32 12.17 14.22
N LEU A 132 -1.98 12.17 15.52
CA LEU A 132 -2.39 11.08 16.41
C LEU A 132 -3.91 11.07 16.60
N ASN A 133 -4.55 12.23 16.75
CA ASN A 133 -6.00 12.31 16.85
C ASN A 133 -6.71 11.91 15.54
N VAL A 134 -6.13 12.19 14.38
CA VAL A 134 -6.65 11.77 13.08
C VAL A 134 -6.52 10.26 12.92
N ALA A 135 -5.40 9.66 13.34
CA ALA A 135 -5.27 8.20 13.38
C ALA A 135 -6.30 7.57 14.32
N ARG A 136 -6.51 8.15 15.52
CA ARG A 136 -7.53 7.72 16.48
C ARG A 136 -8.94 7.88 15.94
N LEU A 137 -9.24 8.99 15.28
CA LEU A 137 -10.54 9.27 14.68
C LEU A 137 -10.81 8.35 13.50
N ALA A 138 -9.81 8.10 12.65
CA ALA A 138 -9.87 7.10 11.61
C ALA A 138 -10.19 5.73 12.22
N ASN A 139 -9.46 5.30 13.24
CA ASN A 139 -9.73 4.03 13.92
C ASN A 139 -11.15 3.96 14.51
N LYS A 140 -11.61 5.03 15.17
CA LYS A 140 -12.97 5.14 15.68
C LYS A 140 -14.00 4.93 14.57
N TYR A 141 -13.87 5.65 13.46
CA TYR A 141 -14.75 5.50 12.31
C TYR A 141 -14.75 4.06 11.77
N LEU A 142 -13.56 3.47 11.62
CA LEU A 142 -13.40 2.11 11.09
C LEU A 142 -14.08 1.06 11.99
N LEU A 143 -14.03 1.25 13.30
CA LEU A 143 -14.69 0.38 14.29
C LEU A 143 -16.22 0.56 14.25
N GLU A 144 -16.73 1.79 14.37
CA GLU A 144 -18.17 2.08 14.42
C GLU A 144 -18.90 1.66 13.12
N ASN A 145 -18.21 1.70 11.98
CA ASN A 145 -18.80 1.32 10.69
C ASN A 145 -18.48 -0.13 10.28
N HIS A 146 -17.90 -0.92 11.18
CA HIS A 146 -17.54 -2.33 10.96
C HIS A 146 -16.71 -2.56 9.69
N VAL A 147 -15.76 -1.67 9.40
CA VAL A 147 -14.98 -1.71 8.15
C VAL A 147 -14.19 -3.01 8.03
N ALA A 148 -13.63 -3.54 9.14
CA ALA A 148 -12.92 -4.81 9.13
C ALA A 148 -13.79 -5.98 8.62
N LYS A 149 -15.03 -6.08 9.12
CA LYS A 149 -16.03 -7.07 8.69
C LYS A 149 -16.37 -6.89 7.21
N ARG A 150 -16.62 -5.65 6.76
CA ARG A 150 -16.95 -5.35 5.36
C ARG A 150 -15.82 -5.70 4.38
N LEU A 151 -14.56 -5.55 4.79
CA LEU A 151 -13.43 -6.00 3.98
C LEU A 151 -13.42 -7.52 3.85
N ALA A 152 -13.72 -8.24 4.93
CA ALA A 152 -13.83 -9.69 4.92
C ALA A 152 -15.07 -10.17 4.14
N ASP A 153 -16.18 -9.43 4.18
CA ASP A 153 -17.36 -9.69 3.36
C ASP A 153 -16.97 -9.67 1.88
N GLY A 154 -16.13 -8.72 1.45
CA GLY A 154 -15.60 -8.67 0.08
C GLY A 154 -14.67 -9.83 -0.30
N TRP A 155 -14.23 -10.66 0.66
CA TRP A 155 -13.48 -11.89 0.38
C TRP A 155 -14.37 -13.13 0.36
N PHE A 156 -15.35 -13.20 1.27
CA PHE A 156 -16.06 -14.43 1.60
C PHE A 156 -17.55 -14.40 1.26
N LEU A 157 -18.11 -13.26 0.85
CA LEU A 157 -19.52 -13.14 0.46
C LEU A 157 -19.68 -12.81 -1.03
N GLY A 158 -20.66 -13.46 -1.64
CA GLY A 158 -21.09 -13.18 -3.00
C GLY A 158 -22.07 -12.00 -3.06
N PRO A 159 -22.46 -11.56 -4.27
CA PRO A 159 -23.45 -10.49 -4.46
C PRO A 159 -24.82 -10.77 -3.84
N ASP A 160 -25.14 -12.05 -3.59
CA ASP A 160 -26.36 -12.52 -2.92
C ASP A 160 -26.25 -12.53 -1.38
N GLY A 161 -25.10 -12.12 -0.84
CA GLY A 161 -24.81 -12.14 0.60
C GLY A 161 -24.55 -13.55 1.15
N GLN A 162 -24.44 -14.57 0.29
CA GLN A 162 -24.10 -15.93 0.70
C GLN A 162 -22.60 -16.16 0.66
N TYR A 163 -22.14 -17.18 1.38
CA TYR A 163 -20.74 -17.55 1.39
C TYR A 163 -20.24 -17.94 -0.02
N THR A 164 -19.04 -17.49 -0.38
CA THR A 164 -18.38 -17.86 -1.62
C THR A 164 -16.86 -17.90 -1.46
N ASP A 165 -16.24 -18.82 -2.20
CA ASP A 165 -14.78 -18.93 -2.32
C ASP A 165 -14.23 -18.24 -3.57
N SER A 166 -15.10 -17.64 -4.39
CA SER A 166 -14.75 -17.13 -5.72
C SER A 166 -13.61 -16.11 -5.69
N THR A 167 -13.71 -15.08 -4.86
CA THR A 167 -12.69 -14.02 -4.73
C THR A 167 -11.36 -14.57 -4.21
N VAL A 168 -11.41 -15.49 -3.24
CA VAL A 168 -10.22 -16.16 -2.68
C VAL A 168 -9.53 -16.98 -3.77
N LEU A 169 -10.30 -17.76 -4.52
CA LEU A 169 -9.77 -18.57 -5.61
C LEU A 169 -9.16 -17.66 -6.69
N GLU A 170 -9.91 -16.70 -7.22
CA GLU A 170 -9.46 -15.78 -8.26
C GLU A 170 -8.11 -15.14 -7.93
N ARG A 171 -7.99 -14.57 -6.72
CA ARG A 171 -6.77 -13.86 -6.31
C ARG A 171 -5.68 -14.79 -5.80
N GLY A 172 -6.04 -15.95 -5.26
CA GLY A 172 -5.13 -16.96 -4.73
C GLY A 172 -4.44 -17.81 -5.80
N MET A 173 -5.01 -17.90 -7.01
CA MET A 173 -4.43 -18.69 -8.11
C MET A 173 -3.02 -18.28 -8.51
N LEU A 174 -2.62 -17.02 -8.29
CA LEU A 174 -1.25 -16.57 -8.54
C LEU A 174 -0.21 -17.23 -7.61
N ASN A 175 -0.66 -17.79 -6.49
CA ASN A 175 0.15 -18.45 -5.47
C ASN A 175 0.01 -19.98 -5.47
N VAL A 176 -0.60 -20.58 -6.50
CA VAL A 176 -0.73 -22.04 -6.65
C VAL A 176 0.17 -22.55 -7.79
N SER A 177 0.68 -23.78 -7.66
CA SER A 177 1.52 -24.40 -8.69
C SER A 177 0.69 -24.88 -9.89
N ALA A 178 1.35 -25.05 -11.04
CA ALA A 178 0.69 -25.60 -12.22
C ALA A 178 0.27 -27.06 -12.01
N ASP A 179 1.07 -27.85 -11.29
CA ASP A 179 0.75 -29.24 -10.93
C ASP A 179 -0.52 -29.31 -10.09
N GLU A 180 -0.63 -28.47 -9.06
CA GLU A 180 -1.82 -28.38 -8.21
C GLU A 180 -3.06 -27.94 -8.98
N SER A 181 -2.89 -27.05 -9.97
CA SER A 181 -3.96 -26.63 -10.88
C SER A 181 -4.42 -27.78 -11.79
N GLU A 182 -3.50 -28.62 -12.26
CA GLU A 182 -3.80 -29.81 -13.06
C GLU A 182 -4.45 -30.92 -12.22
N VAL A 183 -4.01 -31.12 -10.97
CA VAL A 183 -4.66 -32.02 -10.01
C VAL A 183 -6.09 -31.56 -9.72
N ALA A 184 -6.29 -30.27 -9.45
CA ALA A 184 -7.63 -29.72 -9.24
C ALA A 184 -8.54 -30.00 -10.43
N ALA A 185 -8.07 -29.74 -11.65
CA ALA A 185 -8.84 -29.99 -12.88
C ALA A 185 -9.17 -31.49 -13.09
N ALA A 186 -8.38 -32.40 -12.52
CA ALA A 186 -8.56 -33.85 -12.63
C ALA A 186 -9.36 -34.47 -11.47
N THR A 187 -9.71 -33.72 -10.42
CA THR A 187 -10.43 -34.24 -9.24
C THR A 187 -11.88 -33.77 -9.19
N GLU A 188 -12.78 -34.60 -8.64
CA GLU A 188 -14.18 -34.19 -8.37
C GLU A 188 -14.26 -33.02 -7.36
N ALA A 189 -13.25 -32.89 -6.49
CA ALA A 189 -13.15 -31.81 -5.52
C ALA A 189 -12.84 -30.44 -6.15
N GLY A 190 -12.24 -30.40 -7.34
CA GLY A 190 -12.05 -29.19 -8.15
C GLY A 190 -11.47 -28.00 -7.37
N SER A 191 -12.26 -26.93 -7.26
CA SER A 191 -11.90 -25.69 -6.56
C SER A 191 -11.70 -25.84 -5.05
N HIS A 192 -12.36 -26.80 -4.39
CA HIS A 192 -12.15 -27.05 -2.95
C HIS A 192 -10.77 -27.61 -2.65
N TYR A 193 -10.17 -28.34 -3.60
CA TYR A 193 -8.77 -28.76 -3.50
C TYR A 193 -7.84 -27.55 -3.53
N LEU A 194 -8.06 -26.62 -4.47
CA LEU A 194 -7.27 -25.40 -4.61
C LEU A 194 -7.34 -24.49 -3.38
N MET A 195 -8.50 -24.37 -2.75
CA MET A 195 -8.63 -23.60 -1.49
C MET A 195 -7.67 -24.08 -0.41
N ARG A 196 -7.46 -25.40 -0.28
CA ARG A 196 -6.52 -25.94 0.72
C ARG A 196 -5.07 -25.54 0.42
N GLN A 197 -4.75 -25.32 -0.85
CA GLN A 197 -3.44 -24.92 -1.36
C GLN A 197 -3.20 -23.40 -1.28
N ILE A 198 -4.24 -22.59 -1.09
CA ILE A 198 -4.12 -21.14 -0.91
C ILE A 198 -3.82 -20.80 0.55
N ASP A 199 -2.75 -20.05 0.78
CA ASP A 199 -2.46 -19.49 2.10
C ASP A 199 -3.28 -18.21 2.32
N LEU A 200 -4.39 -18.33 3.05
CA LEU A 200 -5.26 -17.19 3.35
C LEU A 200 -4.55 -16.11 4.18
N SER A 201 -3.50 -16.44 4.94
CA SER A 201 -2.73 -15.45 5.69
C SER A 201 -1.93 -14.51 4.79
N GLU A 202 -1.38 -15.03 3.70
CA GLU A 202 -0.67 -14.21 2.71
C GLU A 202 -1.61 -13.52 1.70
N LEU A 203 -2.91 -13.82 1.73
CA LEU A 203 -3.91 -13.25 0.84
C LEU A 203 -4.84 -12.28 1.56
N VAL A 204 -5.65 -12.80 2.49
CA VAL A 204 -6.62 -12.04 3.29
C VAL A 204 -5.88 -11.14 4.28
N GLY A 205 -4.78 -11.62 4.89
CA GLY A 205 -3.93 -10.83 5.78
C GLY A 205 -3.22 -9.66 5.09
N ASN A 206 -3.08 -9.70 3.77
CA ASN A 206 -2.57 -8.60 2.95
C ASN A 206 -3.70 -7.70 2.41
N THR A 207 -4.71 -7.47 3.25
CA THR A 207 -5.79 -6.51 3.01
C THR A 207 -5.59 -5.26 3.85
N PHE A 208 -5.60 -4.10 3.22
CA PHE A 208 -5.28 -2.82 3.84
C PHE A 208 -6.38 -1.80 3.66
N VAL A 209 -6.50 -0.90 4.64
CA VAL A 209 -7.28 0.34 4.53
C VAL A 209 -6.33 1.51 4.61
N VAL A 210 -6.43 2.43 3.66
CA VAL A 210 -5.68 3.67 3.64
C VAL A 210 -6.64 4.83 3.82
N VAL A 211 -6.67 5.40 5.03
CA VAL A 211 -7.46 6.59 5.32
C VAL A 211 -6.60 7.81 5.02
N THR A 212 -7.03 8.66 4.08
CA THR A 212 -6.25 9.78 3.54
C THR A 212 -6.93 11.10 3.80
N ARG A 213 -6.22 12.02 4.46
CA ARG A 213 -6.64 13.42 4.62
C ARG A 213 -5.93 14.28 3.59
N PHE A 214 -6.70 15.01 2.79
CA PHE A 214 -6.16 15.93 1.79
C PHE A 214 -5.85 17.31 2.39
N GLY A 215 -4.94 18.03 1.74
CA GLY A 215 -4.66 19.43 1.97
C GLY A 215 -4.30 20.13 0.66
N TYR A 216 -4.42 21.45 0.64
CA TYR A 216 -4.08 22.28 -0.51
C TYR A 216 -3.29 23.49 -0.03
N LYS A 217 -1.99 23.53 -0.37
CA LYS A 217 -1.03 24.44 0.25
C LYS A 217 -0.17 25.14 -0.80
N ALA A 218 0.06 26.43 -0.60
CA ALA A 218 1.10 27.16 -1.33
C ALA A 218 2.48 26.63 -0.91
N LYS A 219 3.47 26.75 -1.80
CA LYS A 219 4.85 26.29 -1.56
C LYS A 219 5.38 26.61 -0.15
N ASP A 220 5.29 27.86 0.28
CA ASP A 220 5.93 28.28 1.54
C ASP A 220 5.26 27.65 2.77
N ALA A 221 3.94 27.38 2.71
CA ALA A 221 3.24 26.62 3.75
C ALA A 221 3.68 25.14 3.75
N LEU A 222 3.84 24.52 2.58
CA LEU A 222 4.36 23.15 2.48
C LEU A 222 5.80 23.04 2.99
N VAL A 223 6.67 24.02 2.69
CA VAL A 223 8.04 24.07 3.23
C VAL A 223 8.02 24.14 4.75
N ALA A 224 7.19 25.02 5.33
CA ALA A 224 7.04 25.13 6.77
C ALA A 224 6.62 23.79 7.42
N ASP A 225 5.63 23.11 6.85
CA ASP A 225 5.18 21.80 7.31
C ASP A 225 6.29 20.72 7.28
N ILE A 226 7.10 20.70 6.22
CA ILE A 226 8.22 19.75 6.07
C ILE A 226 9.29 20.02 7.12
N MET A 227 9.63 21.29 7.36
CA MET A 227 10.74 21.68 8.22
C MET A 227 10.40 21.69 9.71
N LEU A 228 9.14 21.84 10.07
CA LEU A 228 8.70 21.95 11.46
C LEU A 228 9.23 20.87 12.42
N PRO A 229 9.11 19.55 12.13
CA PRO A 229 9.63 18.53 13.04
C PRO A 229 11.15 18.62 13.20
N MET A 230 11.87 19.08 12.17
CA MET A 230 13.31 19.28 12.24
C MET A 230 13.66 20.48 13.14
N TYR A 231 12.92 21.58 13.02
CA TYR A 231 13.07 22.73 13.91
C TYR A 231 12.80 22.38 15.37
N ALA A 232 11.75 21.60 15.64
CA ALA A 232 11.47 21.12 16.99
C ALA A 232 12.61 20.27 17.56
N ALA A 233 13.21 19.39 16.75
CA ALA A 233 14.37 18.61 17.16
C ALA A 233 15.62 19.48 17.43
N ALA A 234 15.83 20.54 16.66
CA ALA A 234 16.94 21.46 16.85
C ALA A 234 16.82 22.35 18.10
N GLU A 235 15.65 22.45 18.75
CA GLU A 235 15.54 23.12 20.05
C GLU A 235 16.33 22.41 21.15
N PHE A 236 16.61 21.12 20.99
CA PHE A 236 17.45 20.35 21.91
C PHE A 236 18.96 20.51 21.64
N ASP A 237 19.35 21.20 20.56
CA ASP A 237 20.74 21.49 20.24
C ASP A 237 21.17 22.80 20.91
N SER A 238 21.89 22.69 22.02
CA SER A 238 22.42 23.83 22.77
C SER A 238 23.49 24.64 22.03
N SER A 239 24.06 24.10 20.94
CA SER A 239 25.13 24.75 20.17
C SER A 239 24.62 25.80 19.18
N GLY A 240 23.32 25.77 18.84
CA GLY A 240 22.70 26.66 17.86
C GLY A 240 23.08 26.36 16.39
N TYR A 241 24.04 25.49 16.13
CA TYR A 241 24.45 25.10 14.78
C TYR A 241 23.35 24.33 14.03
N GLY A 242 22.55 23.53 14.74
CA GLY A 242 21.40 22.83 14.19
C GLY A 242 20.41 23.80 13.54
N LYS A 243 20.05 24.90 14.21
CA LYS A 243 19.12 25.90 13.65
C LYS A 243 19.68 26.58 12.40
N MET A 244 21.00 26.83 12.34
CA MET A 244 21.64 27.37 11.14
C MET A 244 21.65 26.37 9.98
N ALA A 245 21.99 25.11 10.24
CA ALA A 245 21.96 24.05 9.22
C ALA A 245 20.54 23.86 8.66
N LEU A 246 19.51 23.98 9.50
CA LEU A 246 18.12 23.89 9.06
C LEU A 246 17.70 25.03 8.13
N LYS A 247 18.20 26.26 8.31
CA LYS A 247 17.94 27.35 7.35
C LYS A 247 18.52 27.05 5.97
N VAL A 248 19.70 26.44 5.91
CA VAL A 248 20.31 26.01 4.65
C VAL A 248 19.49 24.88 4.01
N ALA A 249 19.04 23.91 4.81
CA ALA A 249 18.16 22.84 4.36
C ALA A 249 16.81 23.38 3.83
N GLU A 250 16.19 24.33 4.54
CA GLU A 250 14.95 24.99 4.14
C GLU A 250 15.09 25.67 2.78
N MET A 251 16.19 26.42 2.56
CA MET A 251 16.48 27.02 1.24
C MET A 251 16.59 25.95 0.15
N GLY A 252 17.24 24.82 0.44
CA GLY A 252 17.34 23.68 -0.47
C GLY A 252 15.97 23.08 -0.80
N VAL A 253 15.13 22.84 0.20
CA VAL A 253 13.75 22.34 0.01
C VAL A 253 12.91 23.34 -0.79
N LYS A 254 12.98 24.63 -0.47
CA LYS A 254 12.25 25.70 -1.16
C LYS A 254 12.69 25.89 -2.62
N ALA A 255 13.95 25.61 -2.93
CA ALA A 255 14.47 25.62 -4.30
C ALA A 255 14.03 24.38 -5.09
N GLY A 256 14.00 23.20 -4.45
CA GLY A 256 13.51 21.96 -5.07
C GLY A 256 12.00 21.98 -5.34
N LEU A 257 11.21 22.60 -4.46
CA LEU A 257 9.80 22.86 -4.68
C LEU A 257 9.66 24.09 -5.61
N GLY A 258 9.41 23.88 -6.91
CA GLY A 258 9.13 24.99 -7.82
C GLY A 258 7.94 25.86 -7.37
N ALA A 259 7.83 27.10 -7.83
CA ALA A 259 6.71 27.98 -7.46
C ALA A 259 5.35 27.37 -7.85
N GLY A 260 4.35 27.48 -6.98
CA GLY A 260 2.98 26.99 -7.22
C GLY A 260 2.26 26.51 -5.97
N TYR A 261 1.09 25.91 -6.20
CA TYR A 261 0.31 25.20 -5.19
C TYR A 261 0.56 23.70 -5.26
N TYR A 262 0.28 23.03 -4.15
CA TYR A 262 0.50 21.61 -3.95
C TYR A 262 -0.72 20.99 -3.30
N VAL A 263 -1.15 19.85 -3.85
CA VAL A 263 -2.04 18.95 -3.13
C VAL A 263 -1.17 18.10 -2.21
N THR A 264 -1.51 18.06 -0.93
CA THR A 264 -0.82 17.26 0.09
C THR A 264 -1.76 16.18 0.58
N VAL A 265 -1.21 15.04 0.96
CA VAL A 265 -1.98 13.96 1.58
C VAL A 265 -1.25 13.43 2.82
N ASP A 266 -2.00 13.25 3.90
CA ASP A 266 -1.58 12.53 5.09
C ASP A 266 -2.42 11.27 5.19
N SER A 267 -1.77 10.10 5.08
CA SER A 267 -2.47 8.83 5.03
C SER A 267 -2.06 7.92 6.17
N TYR A 268 -3.03 7.13 6.63
CA TYR A 268 -2.95 6.23 7.77
C TYR A 268 -3.28 4.82 7.28
N LEU A 269 -2.31 3.92 7.45
CA LEU A 269 -2.36 2.54 6.97
C LEU A 269 -2.83 1.62 8.08
N PHE A 270 -3.91 0.89 7.80
CA PHE A 270 -4.43 -0.18 8.62
C PHE A 270 -4.40 -1.50 7.83
N ARG A 271 -4.25 -2.62 8.52
CA ARG A 271 -4.24 -3.97 7.94
C ARG A 271 -5.29 -4.84 8.60
N LEU A 272 -6.02 -5.63 7.83
CA LEU A 272 -6.92 -6.66 8.36
C LEU A 272 -6.10 -7.69 9.15
N ARG A 273 -6.48 -7.91 10.40
CA ARG A 273 -5.85 -8.97 11.20
C ARG A 273 -6.31 -10.31 10.66
N TRP A 274 -5.36 -11.06 10.12
CA TRP A 274 -5.58 -12.44 9.72
C TRP A 274 -4.29 -13.22 9.95
N ASN A 275 -4.36 -14.20 10.85
CA ASN A 275 -3.28 -15.14 11.16
C ASN A 275 -3.90 -16.54 11.35
N ASP A 276 -3.06 -17.54 11.61
CA ASP A 276 -3.50 -18.93 11.75
C ASP A 276 -4.59 -19.10 12.82
N ALA A 277 -4.51 -18.38 13.94
CA ALA A 277 -5.53 -18.43 15.01
C ALA A 277 -6.89 -17.87 14.55
N ILE A 278 -6.90 -16.77 13.79
CA ILE A 278 -8.14 -16.21 13.23
C ILE A 278 -8.70 -17.13 12.14
N ALA A 279 -7.83 -17.72 11.31
CA ALA A 279 -8.23 -18.68 10.29
C ALA A 279 -8.83 -19.95 10.90
N GLU A 280 -8.29 -20.44 12.01
CA GLU A 280 -8.85 -21.58 12.76
C GLU A 280 -10.26 -21.26 13.27
N ARG A 281 -10.45 -20.13 13.97
CA ARG A 281 -11.78 -19.70 14.42
C ARG A 281 -12.75 -19.43 13.26
N PHE A 282 -12.25 -19.01 12.10
CA PHE A 282 -13.07 -18.86 10.91
C PHE A 282 -13.52 -20.23 10.37
N ASN A 283 -12.67 -21.25 10.39
CA ASN A 283 -13.03 -22.61 9.98
C ASN A 283 -14.09 -23.24 10.90
N GLU A 284 -14.19 -22.82 12.16
CA GLU A 284 -15.26 -23.24 13.10
C GLU A 284 -16.66 -22.77 12.67
N LEU A 285 -16.77 -21.88 11.67
CA LEU A 285 -18.04 -21.42 11.13
C LEU A 285 -18.72 -22.47 10.22
N TRP A 286 -18.05 -23.58 9.92
CA TRP A 286 -18.66 -24.70 9.20
C TRP A 286 -19.27 -25.70 10.17
N ASP A 287 -20.48 -26.12 9.87
CA ASP A 287 -21.12 -27.23 10.57
C ASP A 287 -20.43 -28.55 10.18
N ASN A 288 -19.86 -29.24 11.16
CA ASN A 288 -19.08 -30.46 10.93
C ASN A 288 -19.91 -31.65 10.42
N GLU A 289 -21.22 -31.65 10.64
CA GLU A 289 -22.10 -32.77 10.25
C GLU A 289 -22.67 -32.58 8.85
N THR A 290 -23.04 -31.35 8.50
CA THR A 290 -23.71 -31.00 7.24
C THR A 290 -22.77 -30.38 6.21
N GLY A 291 -21.61 -29.86 6.63
CA GLY A 291 -20.69 -29.11 5.80
C GLY A 291 -21.20 -27.71 5.41
N ALA A 292 -22.31 -27.25 5.98
CA ALA A 292 -22.90 -25.96 5.68
C ALA A 292 -22.16 -24.81 6.38
N PHE A 293 -21.97 -23.70 5.68
CA PHE A 293 -21.43 -22.48 6.28
C PHE A 293 -22.49 -21.78 7.15
N ASN A 294 -22.16 -21.51 8.41
CA ASN A 294 -23.06 -20.85 9.36
C ASN A 294 -23.01 -19.33 9.21
N MET A 295 -23.92 -18.80 8.37
CA MET A 295 -24.01 -17.37 8.10
C MET A 295 -24.39 -16.54 9.34
N ASP A 296 -25.21 -17.07 10.24
CA ASP A 296 -25.60 -16.36 11.46
C ASP A 296 -24.41 -16.20 12.41
N ALA A 297 -23.61 -17.26 12.57
CA ALA A 297 -22.37 -17.21 13.34
C ALA A 297 -21.35 -16.25 12.70
N TYR A 298 -21.20 -16.28 11.38
CA TYR A 298 -20.32 -15.35 10.66
C TYR A 298 -20.70 -13.89 10.90
N ASN A 299 -21.99 -13.57 10.78
CA ASN A 299 -22.51 -12.21 10.95
C ASN A 299 -22.41 -11.71 12.40
N ALA A 300 -22.56 -12.60 13.38
CA ALA A 300 -22.41 -12.28 14.80
C ALA A 300 -20.95 -12.29 15.29
N SER A 301 -20.00 -12.69 14.44
CA SER A 301 -18.61 -12.93 14.87
C SER A 301 -17.81 -11.66 15.16
N ASP A 302 -16.85 -11.77 16.07
CA ASP A 302 -15.87 -10.74 16.44
C ASP A 302 -14.49 -10.95 15.78
N LEU A 303 -14.43 -11.84 14.77
CA LEU A 303 -13.18 -12.30 14.15
C LEU A 303 -12.39 -11.18 13.48
N PHE A 304 -13.10 -10.19 12.93
CA PHE A 304 -12.51 -9.21 12.02
C PHE A 304 -12.16 -7.92 12.75
N SER A 305 -10.86 -7.59 12.74
CA SER A 305 -10.34 -6.35 13.32
C SER A 305 -9.18 -5.80 12.49
N LEU A 306 -8.84 -4.53 12.73
CA LEU A 306 -7.76 -3.86 12.02
C LEU A 306 -6.57 -3.59 12.94
N GLN A 307 -5.37 -3.75 12.39
CA GLN A 307 -4.11 -3.33 12.98
C GLN A 307 -3.68 -2.00 12.37
N PHE A 308 -3.33 -1.01 13.18
CA PHE A 308 -2.65 0.19 12.68
C PHE A 308 -1.18 -0.11 12.41
N ILE A 309 -0.73 0.16 11.19
CA ILE A 309 0.65 -0.12 10.74
C ILE A 309 1.51 1.15 10.80
N GLY A 310 0.92 2.29 10.43
CA GLY A 310 1.59 3.58 10.50
C GLY A 310 1.01 4.61 9.56
N ASN A 311 1.77 5.66 9.29
CA ASN A 311 1.33 6.79 8.48
C ASN A 311 2.46 7.30 7.58
N GLU A 312 2.07 7.88 6.45
CA GLU A 312 2.97 8.53 5.51
C GLU A 312 2.34 9.81 4.97
N ARG A 313 3.18 10.73 4.49
CA ARG A 313 2.77 11.98 3.84
C ARG A 313 3.35 12.04 2.44
N ALA A 314 2.57 12.46 1.46
CA ALA A 314 3.07 12.82 0.14
C ALA A 314 2.43 14.13 -0.36
N TRP A 315 2.91 14.61 -1.48
CA TRP A 315 2.40 15.81 -2.12
C TRP A 315 2.69 15.77 -3.62
N ALA A 316 1.85 16.45 -4.38
CA ALA A 316 2.05 16.66 -5.81
C ALA A 316 1.76 18.13 -6.16
N LYS A 317 2.53 18.65 -7.11
CA LYS A 317 2.39 20.04 -7.55
C LYS A 317 1.21 20.18 -8.49
N THR A 318 0.35 21.16 -8.28
CA THR A 318 -0.62 21.56 -9.32
C THR A 318 0.13 22.27 -10.44
N LYS A 319 0.18 21.68 -11.63
CA LYS A 319 0.85 22.27 -12.79
C LYS A 319 0.03 23.43 -13.36
N ALA A 320 0.08 24.61 -12.74
CA ALA A 320 -0.56 25.82 -13.25
C ALA A 320 0.29 26.49 -14.34
N GLY A 321 -0.31 26.84 -15.49
CA GLY A 321 0.27 27.80 -16.44
C GLY A 321 0.01 27.51 -17.93
N VAL A 322 -0.16 28.62 -18.69
CA VAL A 322 -0.27 28.95 -20.14
C VAL A 322 -0.11 27.87 -21.24
N PHE A 323 0.43 26.68 -20.96
CA PHE A 323 0.71 25.62 -21.94
C PHE A 323 -0.17 24.38 -21.79
N THR A 324 -1.25 24.46 -21.01
CA THR A 324 -2.23 23.38 -20.84
C THR A 324 -3.64 23.91 -21.07
N ASP A 325 -4.43 23.17 -21.85
CA ASP A 325 -5.86 23.45 -22.06
C ASP A 325 -6.73 22.96 -20.90
N LYS A 326 -6.11 22.32 -19.87
CA LYS A 326 -6.80 21.76 -18.72
C LYS A 326 -7.22 22.85 -17.73
N SER A 327 -8.41 22.68 -17.14
CA SER A 327 -8.92 23.58 -16.11
C SER A 327 -8.13 23.48 -14.80
N GLU A 328 -8.17 24.51 -13.96
CA GLU A 328 -7.56 24.47 -12.62
C GLU A 328 -8.06 23.29 -11.79
N ASN A 329 -9.37 23.00 -11.83
CA ASN A 329 -9.97 21.87 -11.14
C ASN A 329 -9.41 20.53 -11.65
N GLU A 330 -9.20 20.39 -12.95
CA GLU A 330 -8.62 19.19 -13.53
C GLU A 330 -7.16 19.01 -13.08
N LEU A 331 -6.37 20.10 -13.05
CA LEU A 331 -4.99 20.07 -12.56
C LEU A 331 -4.91 19.70 -11.07
N ILE A 332 -5.88 20.14 -10.26
CA ILE A 332 -6.01 19.74 -8.86
C ILE A 332 -6.35 18.25 -8.76
N ARG A 333 -7.26 17.72 -9.60
CA ARG A 333 -7.62 16.30 -9.60
C ARG A 333 -6.43 15.40 -9.93
N LEU A 334 -5.65 15.75 -10.96
CA LEU A 334 -4.46 14.99 -11.35
C LEU A 334 -3.41 15.01 -10.22
N ALA A 335 -3.18 16.18 -9.61
CA ALA A 335 -2.29 16.28 -8.47
C ALA A 335 -2.79 15.49 -7.25
N ALA A 336 -4.10 15.43 -7.01
CA ALA A 336 -4.66 14.62 -5.94
C ALA A 336 -4.40 13.12 -6.15
N ALA A 337 -4.59 12.62 -7.38
CA ALA A 337 -4.28 11.24 -7.74
C ALA A 337 -2.78 10.92 -7.60
N ASP A 338 -1.91 11.78 -8.15
CA ASP A 338 -0.44 11.64 -8.02
C ASP A 338 -0.01 11.66 -6.53
N ALA A 339 -0.66 12.47 -5.69
CA ALA A 339 -0.34 12.54 -4.27
C ALA A 339 -0.74 11.26 -3.53
N VAL A 340 -1.91 10.68 -3.83
CA VAL A 340 -2.34 9.38 -3.29
C VAL A 340 -1.39 8.25 -3.71
N ASP A 341 -1.07 8.14 -5.00
CA ASP A 341 -0.10 7.16 -5.51
C ASP A 341 1.28 7.34 -4.84
N GLY A 342 1.70 8.60 -4.65
CA GLY A 342 2.93 8.92 -3.94
C GLY A 342 2.96 8.42 -2.49
N VAL A 343 1.82 8.36 -1.78
CA VAL A 343 1.75 7.74 -0.46
C VAL A 343 1.82 6.23 -0.56
N LEU A 344 1.08 5.60 -1.47
CA LEU A 344 1.10 4.14 -1.64
C LEU A 344 2.53 3.66 -1.92
N ALA A 345 3.27 4.36 -2.78
CA ALA A 345 4.68 4.11 -3.04
C ALA A 345 5.57 4.28 -1.79
N LYS A 346 5.27 5.24 -0.91
CA LYS A 346 5.99 5.39 0.38
C LYS A 346 5.68 4.26 1.34
N PHE A 347 4.43 3.79 1.38
CA PHE A 347 4.07 2.61 2.17
C PHE A 347 4.81 1.37 1.67
N GLU A 348 4.87 1.13 0.35
CA GLU A 348 5.63 0.00 -0.22
C GLU A 348 7.11 0.07 0.14
N ARG A 349 7.71 1.26 0.16
CA ARG A 349 9.13 1.41 0.52
C ARG A 349 9.42 1.10 1.98
N LYS A 350 8.48 1.41 2.88
CA LYS A 350 8.71 1.40 4.33
C LYS A 350 8.21 0.13 5.01
N TYR A 351 7.08 -0.41 4.56
CA TYR A 351 6.39 -1.53 5.20
C TYR A 351 6.47 -2.76 4.31
N ASP A 352 7.24 -3.77 4.74
CA ASP A 352 7.50 -4.98 3.94
C ASP A 352 6.21 -5.74 3.60
N GLU A 353 5.25 -5.77 4.51
CA GLU A 353 3.91 -6.35 4.32
C GLU A 353 3.07 -5.63 3.25
N PHE A 354 3.32 -4.34 3.00
CA PHE A 354 2.57 -3.59 1.99
C PHE A 354 3.13 -3.75 0.57
N LYS A 355 4.28 -4.42 0.42
CA LYS A 355 4.96 -4.54 -0.88
C LYS A 355 4.27 -5.51 -1.82
N THR A 356 3.95 -5.02 -3.00
CA THR A 356 3.56 -5.84 -4.13
C THR A 356 4.78 -6.50 -4.78
N LYS A 357 4.53 -7.56 -5.57
CA LYS A 357 5.56 -8.17 -6.43
C LYS A 357 5.20 -7.93 -7.88
N THR A 358 6.13 -7.35 -8.63
CA THR A 358 5.94 -6.95 -10.03
C THR A 358 6.58 -7.98 -10.96
N PRO A 359 5.95 -8.39 -12.07
CA PRO A 359 6.58 -9.27 -13.05
C PRO A 359 7.86 -8.68 -13.65
N LEU A 360 8.90 -9.50 -13.78
CA LEU A 360 10.09 -9.16 -14.55
C LEU A 360 9.82 -9.44 -16.02
N ILE A 361 9.97 -8.41 -16.85
CA ILE A 361 9.93 -8.50 -18.30
C ILE A 361 11.37 -8.66 -18.82
N VAL A 362 11.58 -9.62 -19.72
CA VAL A 362 12.89 -9.91 -20.29
C VAL A 362 12.81 -9.77 -21.81
N HIS A 363 13.43 -8.72 -22.34
CA HIS A 363 13.54 -8.54 -23.79
C HIS A 363 14.86 -9.13 -24.28
N GLU A 364 14.77 -10.06 -25.23
CA GLU A 364 15.94 -10.60 -25.92
C GLU A 364 16.22 -9.82 -27.20
N THR A 365 17.45 -9.35 -27.34
CA THR A 365 17.95 -8.56 -28.47
C THR A 365 19.29 -9.13 -28.94
N THR A 366 19.87 -8.56 -30.00
CA THR A 366 21.23 -8.87 -30.45
C THR A 366 22.08 -7.62 -30.45
N ASP A 367 23.32 -7.74 -29.97
CA ASP A 367 24.29 -6.65 -30.05
C ASP A 367 24.72 -6.40 -31.52
N LYS A 368 25.49 -5.33 -31.74
CA LYS A 368 26.02 -4.97 -33.07
C LYS A 368 26.92 -6.05 -33.70
N LYS A 369 27.28 -7.11 -32.96
CA LYS A 369 28.10 -8.25 -33.38
C LYS A 369 27.28 -9.54 -33.49
N GLY A 370 25.94 -9.47 -33.41
CA GLY A 370 25.05 -10.62 -33.52
C GLY A 370 25.05 -11.53 -32.28
N ARG A 371 25.53 -11.06 -31.13
CA ARG A 371 25.50 -11.83 -29.87
C ARG A 371 24.21 -11.53 -29.11
N PRO A 372 23.53 -12.54 -28.54
CA PRO A 372 22.30 -12.32 -27.78
C PRO A 372 22.58 -11.44 -26.55
N THR A 373 21.72 -10.46 -26.35
CA THR A 373 21.72 -9.54 -25.21
C THR A 373 20.34 -9.48 -24.59
N ARG A 374 20.27 -9.43 -23.26
CA ARG A 374 19.00 -9.31 -22.52
C ARG A 374 18.89 -7.93 -21.89
N THR A 375 17.73 -7.32 -22.01
CA THR A 375 17.35 -6.13 -21.25
C THR A 375 16.20 -6.46 -20.32
N TYR A 376 16.27 -5.95 -19.10
CA TYR A 376 15.29 -6.22 -18.06
C TYR A 376 14.40 -5.00 -17.91
N ALA A 377 13.10 -5.23 -17.84
CA ALA A 377 12.10 -4.19 -17.78
C ALA A 377 10.98 -4.58 -16.80
N ALA A 378 10.18 -3.60 -16.39
CA ALA A 378 8.96 -3.82 -15.64
C ALA A 378 7.97 -2.67 -15.88
N ARG A 379 6.66 -2.98 -15.87
CA ARG A 379 5.59 -1.99 -15.97
C ARG A 379 5.37 -1.27 -14.64
N ILE A 380 6.38 -0.55 -14.19
CA ILE A 380 6.37 0.32 -13.01
C ILE A 380 7.00 1.64 -13.41
N GLY A 381 6.61 2.74 -12.76
CA GLY A 381 7.01 4.08 -13.16
C GLY A 381 6.99 5.09 -12.03
N THR A 382 6.86 6.36 -12.40
CA THR A 382 6.81 7.50 -11.47
C THR A 382 5.62 7.45 -10.49
N ARG A 383 4.46 6.89 -10.89
CA ARG A 383 3.31 6.61 -10.00
C ARG A 383 3.65 5.61 -8.90
N ASP A 384 4.59 4.70 -9.18
CA ASP A 384 5.16 3.78 -8.20
C ASP A 384 6.28 4.40 -7.37
N GLY A 385 6.44 5.73 -7.51
CA GLY A 385 7.42 6.54 -6.84
C GLY A 385 8.81 6.47 -7.46
N LEU A 386 9.04 5.78 -8.58
CA LEU A 386 10.40 5.59 -9.09
C LEU A 386 11.04 6.91 -9.57
N GLU A 387 12.24 7.19 -9.05
CA GLU A 387 13.07 8.34 -9.44
C GLU A 387 14.40 7.89 -10.09
N GLY A 388 14.73 6.60 -9.99
CA GLY A 388 15.92 5.98 -10.51
C GLY A 388 16.98 5.66 -9.43
N GLY A 389 17.60 4.49 -9.56
CA GLY A 389 18.56 3.96 -8.59
C GLY A 389 17.93 3.18 -7.44
N GLU A 390 16.60 3.03 -7.40
CA GLU A 390 15.93 2.07 -6.53
C GLU A 390 16.36 0.65 -6.86
N VAL A 391 16.43 -0.21 -5.85
CA VAL A 391 16.89 -1.59 -6.00
C VAL A 391 15.71 -2.53 -5.77
N PHE A 392 15.55 -3.49 -6.67
CA PHE A 392 14.59 -4.57 -6.60
C PHE A 392 15.31 -5.89 -6.36
N GLU A 393 14.77 -6.69 -5.46
CA GLU A 393 15.12 -8.10 -5.34
C GLU A 393 14.44 -8.86 -6.47
N VAL A 394 15.21 -9.70 -7.18
CA VAL A 394 14.67 -10.64 -8.16
C VAL A 394 14.33 -11.94 -7.42
N LEU A 395 13.08 -12.35 -7.52
CA LEU A 395 12.49 -13.47 -6.79
C LEU A 395 12.08 -14.58 -7.76
N GLU A 396 12.46 -15.80 -7.44
CA GLU A 396 12.00 -17.01 -8.12
C GLU A 396 10.95 -17.69 -7.24
N LYS A 397 9.82 -18.08 -7.85
CA LYS A 397 8.82 -18.91 -7.19
C LYS A 397 9.43 -20.29 -6.90
N LYS A 398 9.29 -20.76 -5.68
CA LYS A 398 9.73 -22.08 -5.24
C LYS A 398 8.63 -22.75 -4.45
N ILE A 399 8.28 -23.98 -4.83
CA ILE A 399 7.35 -24.80 -4.07
C ILE A 399 8.04 -25.31 -2.81
N VAL A 400 7.39 -25.14 -1.67
CA VAL A 400 7.80 -25.69 -0.38
C VAL A 400 6.65 -26.48 0.21
N MET A 401 6.97 -27.59 0.87
CA MET A 401 5.99 -28.34 1.65
C MET A 401 5.84 -27.69 3.03
N LYS A 402 4.65 -27.19 3.34
CA LYS A 402 4.27 -26.68 4.68
C LYS A 402 2.98 -27.39 5.09
N ASP A 403 2.99 -28.02 6.26
CA ASP A 403 1.83 -28.75 6.80
C ASP A 403 1.26 -29.82 5.85
N SER A 404 2.14 -30.51 5.12
CA SER A 404 1.79 -31.51 4.08
C SER A 404 1.05 -30.96 2.86
N VAL A 405 1.13 -29.66 2.64
CA VAL A 405 0.48 -28.93 1.54
C VAL A 405 1.56 -28.17 0.74
N GLU A 406 1.43 -28.13 -0.58
CA GLU A 406 2.33 -27.38 -1.43
C GLU A 406 2.05 -25.88 -1.30
N ARG A 407 3.07 -25.10 -0.97
CA ARG A 407 2.99 -23.64 -0.87
C ARG A 407 4.00 -22.99 -1.79
N VAL A 408 3.60 -21.90 -2.45
CA VAL A 408 4.54 -21.06 -3.20
C VAL A 408 5.28 -20.15 -2.24
N SER A 409 6.60 -20.28 -2.22
CA SER A 409 7.53 -19.36 -1.55
C SER A 409 8.34 -18.58 -2.58
N TYR A 410 8.93 -17.46 -2.15
CA TYR A 410 9.72 -16.60 -3.03
C TYR A 410 11.18 -16.56 -2.57
N VAL A 411 12.09 -17.06 -3.40
CA VAL A 411 13.53 -17.11 -3.10
C VAL A 411 14.28 -16.07 -3.91
N LYS A 412 15.17 -15.33 -3.26
CA LYS A 412 16.00 -14.31 -3.90
C LYS A 412 17.06 -14.92 -4.83
N LYS A 413 17.06 -14.48 -6.09
CA LYS A 413 18.06 -14.82 -7.13
C LYS A 413 19.12 -13.75 -7.33
N GLY A 414 18.79 -12.51 -7.02
CA GLY A 414 19.73 -11.40 -7.07
C GLY A 414 19.01 -10.07 -6.99
N GLU A 415 19.61 -9.04 -7.60
CA GLU A 415 19.12 -7.67 -7.52
C GLU A 415 19.24 -6.97 -8.86
N LEU A 416 18.25 -6.14 -9.17
CA LEU A 416 18.25 -5.22 -10.30
C LEU A 416 18.05 -3.80 -9.78
N THR A 417 18.70 -2.84 -10.41
CA THR A 417 18.60 -1.42 -10.05
C THR A 417 17.87 -0.68 -11.16
N VAL A 418 16.94 0.21 -10.80
CA VAL A 418 16.24 1.06 -11.77
C VAL A 418 17.24 1.94 -12.49
N ASP A 419 17.21 1.92 -13.83
CA ASP A 419 18.02 2.82 -14.64
C ASP A 419 17.45 4.23 -14.59
N LYS A 420 18.22 5.16 -14.01
CA LYS A 420 17.87 6.57 -13.86
C LYS A 420 17.47 7.26 -15.16
N LYS A 421 17.95 6.78 -16.31
CA LYS A 421 17.69 7.41 -17.61
C LYS A 421 16.44 6.87 -18.30
N ASN A 422 15.91 5.74 -17.83
CA ASN A 422 14.88 4.97 -18.52
C ASN A 422 13.77 4.57 -17.53
N VAL A 423 13.27 5.56 -16.78
CA VAL A 423 12.10 5.41 -15.90
C VAL A 423 10.86 5.79 -16.70
N TRP A 424 9.85 4.93 -16.70
CA TRP A 424 8.55 5.22 -17.29
C TRP A 424 7.84 6.32 -16.49
N ASP A 425 7.64 7.48 -17.10
CA ASP A 425 6.80 8.53 -16.53
C ASP A 425 5.33 8.21 -16.84
N ASN A 426 4.69 7.53 -15.89
CA ASN A 426 3.26 7.24 -15.92
C ASN A 426 2.44 8.18 -15.04
N SER A 427 3.01 9.31 -14.58
CA SER A 427 2.29 10.26 -13.74
C SER A 427 1.10 10.86 -14.49
N TYR A 428 0.00 11.11 -13.77
CA TYR A 428 -1.19 11.76 -14.31
C TYR A 428 -0.88 13.15 -14.89
N SER A 429 0.19 13.75 -14.40
CA SER A 429 0.67 15.06 -14.80
C SER A 429 1.34 15.14 -16.18
N THR A 430 1.69 14.02 -16.84
CA THR A 430 2.22 14.00 -18.22
C THR A 430 1.14 14.23 -19.28
N GLU A 431 -0.10 13.84 -18.97
CA GLU A 431 -1.28 14.06 -19.82
C GLU A 431 -1.67 15.55 -19.93
N ALA A 432 -1.12 16.41 -19.08
CA ALA A 432 -1.37 17.86 -19.06
C ALA A 432 -0.51 18.69 -20.01
N GLY A 433 0.38 18.07 -20.80
CA GLY A 433 1.11 18.72 -21.88
C GLY A 433 2.62 18.86 -21.65
N ALA A 434 3.37 17.82 -22.00
CA ALA A 434 4.59 17.86 -22.83
C ALA A 434 5.11 16.41 -22.98
N PRO A 435 5.28 15.88 -24.21
CA PRO A 435 5.93 14.59 -24.38
C PRO A 435 7.44 14.80 -24.24
N SER A 436 8.11 14.05 -23.35
CA SER A 436 9.36 13.48 -23.82
C SER A 436 8.96 12.31 -24.71
N GLU A 437 9.13 12.49 -26.02
CA GLU A 437 9.01 11.43 -27.03
C GLU A 437 9.92 10.21 -26.74
N GLU A 438 10.75 10.26 -25.69
CA GLU A 438 11.72 9.26 -25.29
C GLU A 438 11.20 8.23 -24.25
N ALA A 439 9.98 8.36 -23.72
CA ALA A 439 9.43 7.48 -22.66
C ALA A 439 8.26 6.56 -23.09
N LYS A 440 8.14 6.23 -24.38
CA LYS A 440 7.01 5.47 -24.96
C LYS A 440 7.06 3.94 -24.81
N THR A 441 7.87 3.37 -23.91
CA THR A 441 7.93 1.90 -23.77
C THR A 441 6.89 1.33 -22.83
N GLY A 442 6.17 2.16 -22.05
CA GLY A 442 5.25 1.67 -21.01
C GLY A 442 5.95 0.88 -19.90
N GLU A 443 7.28 0.98 -19.82
CA GLU A 443 8.13 0.11 -19.03
C GLU A 443 9.37 0.87 -18.54
N THR A 444 9.76 0.62 -17.28
CA THR A 444 11.03 1.08 -16.70
C THR A 444 12.12 0.04 -16.92
N LEU A 445 13.29 0.47 -17.40
CA LEU A 445 14.44 -0.42 -17.55
C LEU A 445 15.17 -0.62 -16.22
N LEU A 446 15.65 -1.84 -16.01
CA LEU A 446 16.47 -2.20 -14.88
C LEU A 446 17.85 -2.72 -15.33
N VAL A 447 18.87 -2.32 -14.58
CA VAL A 447 20.26 -2.66 -14.80
C VAL A 447 20.79 -3.50 -13.65
N GLY A 448 21.54 -4.55 -13.98
CA GLY A 448 22.20 -5.41 -13.01
C GLY A 448 22.85 -6.61 -13.68
N LYS A 449 23.65 -7.34 -12.91
CA LYS A 449 24.28 -8.58 -13.35
C LYS A 449 23.83 -9.70 -12.45
N SER A 450 23.55 -10.85 -13.06
CA SER A 450 23.31 -12.10 -12.37
C SER A 450 24.32 -13.13 -12.84
N LYS A 451 24.66 -14.10 -11.97
CA LYS A 451 25.50 -15.24 -12.34
C LYS A 451 24.79 -16.11 -13.39
N ASP A 452 23.48 -16.29 -13.21
CA ASP A 452 22.58 -16.96 -14.14
C ASP A 452 21.70 -15.92 -14.83
N ALA A 453 21.48 -16.03 -16.14
CA ALA A 453 20.66 -15.07 -16.85
C ALA A 453 19.20 -15.13 -16.36
N TYR A 454 18.63 -13.96 -16.02
CA TYR A 454 17.21 -13.89 -15.64
C TYR A 454 16.32 -14.22 -16.84
N TYR A 455 15.12 -14.71 -16.54
CA TYR A 455 14.15 -15.22 -17.49
C TYR A 455 12.74 -14.80 -17.07
N GLU A 456 11.77 -14.92 -17.98
CA GLU A 456 10.37 -14.56 -17.73
C GLU A 456 9.73 -15.43 -16.62
N GLY A 457 8.80 -14.84 -15.87
CA GLY A 457 8.15 -15.49 -14.71
C GLY A 457 8.87 -15.28 -13.37
N LEU A 458 10.02 -14.59 -13.37
CA LEU A 458 10.61 -14.03 -12.15
C LEU A 458 9.83 -12.78 -11.71
N LEU A 459 9.85 -12.50 -10.41
CA LEU A 459 9.19 -11.33 -9.83
C LEU A 459 10.20 -10.35 -9.23
N LEU A 460 9.79 -9.09 -9.12
CA LEU A 460 10.53 -7.99 -8.54
C LEU A 460 9.82 -7.52 -7.27
N ARG A 461 10.57 -7.43 -6.17
CA ARG A 461 10.11 -6.80 -4.93
C ARG A 461 11.04 -5.67 -4.55
N MET A 462 10.48 -4.49 -4.29
CA MET A 462 11.28 -3.33 -3.91
C MET A 462 12.05 -3.61 -2.62
N LYS A 463 13.36 -3.32 -2.62
CA LYS A 463 14.21 -3.51 -1.44
C LYS A 463 14.03 -2.32 -0.49
N THR A 464 13.80 -2.60 0.79
CA THR A 464 13.76 -1.56 1.83
C THR A 464 15.14 -0.92 1.91
N LYS A 465 15.23 0.40 1.81
CA LYS A 465 16.44 1.11 2.25
C LYS A 465 16.47 1.01 3.78
N LYS A 466 17.34 0.15 4.34
CA LYS A 466 17.66 0.21 5.76
C LYS A 466 18.21 1.61 6.05
N LYS A 467 17.51 2.38 6.86
CA LYS A 467 17.96 3.70 7.33
C LYS A 467 19.13 3.55 8.30
#